data_AF-A0AAD6ZKG2-F1
#
_entry.id   AF-A0AAD6ZKG2-F1
#
_cell.length_a   1.000
_cell.length_b   1.000
_cell.length_c   1.000
_cell.angle_alpha   90.00
_cell.angle_beta   90.00
_cell.angle_gamma   90.00
#
_symmetry.space_group_name_H-M   'P 1'
#
loop_
_entity.id
_entity.type
_entity.pdbx_description
1 polymer ?
#
loop_
_entity_poly.entity_id
_entity_poly.type
_entity_poly.pdbx_seq_one_letter_code
_entity_poly.pdbx_strand_id
1 'polypeptide(L)'
;MSTITVPQGSSYVAASLLSTVFLLTWQTVKVSRARKLAGVEYPRLYADKAEMAASPAAVKFNCIQRAHANTLENIPQQYLMTILLGVKAPVVAASALGLWVVSRVAYTSGYASGDPTKRNNILTRITYMPALATLLFGSIWSVYTLVTEQV
;
A
#
# COMPACT_ATOMS: atom_id res chain seq x y z
N MET A 1 -3.14 3.49 -40.03
CA MET A 1 -2.65 3.60 -38.63
C MET A 1 -3.76 3.13 -37.73
N SER A 2 -3.54 2.08 -36.95
CA SER A 2 -4.55 1.60 -35.98
C SER A 2 -4.44 2.45 -34.72
N THR A 3 -5.52 3.15 -34.37
CA THR A 3 -5.58 3.98 -33.17
C THR A 3 -6.07 3.14 -31.99
N ILE A 4 -5.27 3.00 -30.93
CA ILE A 4 -5.71 2.37 -29.69
C ILE A 4 -6.47 3.43 -28.87
N THR A 5 -7.78 3.24 -28.70
CA THR A 5 -8.61 4.10 -27.85
C THR A 5 -8.57 3.57 -26.42
N VAL A 6 -7.97 4.32 -25.50
CA VAL A 6 -7.99 4.00 -24.06
C VAL A 6 -9.34 4.40 -23.44
N PRO A 7 -9.87 3.61 -22.49
CA PRO A 7 -11.09 3.97 -21.77
C PRO A 7 -11.01 5.35 -21.11
N GLN A 8 -12.13 6.09 -21.15
CA GLN A 8 -12.21 7.38 -20.48
C GLN A 8 -11.94 7.20 -18.97
N GLY A 9 -10.96 7.96 -18.44
CA GLY A 9 -10.56 7.89 -17.03
C GLY A 9 -9.33 7.04 -16.74
N SER A 10 -8.69 6.40 -17.73
CA SER A 10 -7.42 5.68 -17.52
C SER A 10 -6.30 6.56 -16.96
N SER A 11 -6.35 7.88 -17.17
CA SER A 11 -5.43 8.84 -16.52
C SER A 11 -5.51 8.82 -14.99
N TYR A 12 -6.69 8.54 -14.42
CA TYR A 12 -6.84 8.41 -12.97
C TYR A 12 -6.17 7.14 -12.44
N VAL A 13 -6.16 6.06 -13.22
CA VAL A 13 -5.43 4.82 -12.88
C VAL A 13 -3.93 5.10 -12.88
N ALA A 14 -3.42 5.84 -13.86
CA ALA A 14 -2.01 6.26 -13.85
C ALA A 14 -1.68 7.13 -12.62
N ALA A 15 -2.55 8.08 -12.26
CA ALA A 15 -2.36 8.91 -11.08
C ALA A 15 -2.40 8.11 -9.77
N SER A 16 -3.30 7.13 -9.64
CA SER A 16 -3.38 6.27 -8.45
C SER A 16 -2.16 5.36 -8.32
N LEU A 17 -1.64 4.82 -9.43
CA LEU A 17 -0.38 4.08 -9.44
C LEU A 17 0.83 4.96 -9.09
N LEU A 18 0.83 6.23 -9.50
CA LEU A 18 1.89 7.15 -9.09
C LEU A 18 1.83 7.47 -7.58
N SER A 19 0.63 7.52 -7.00
CA SER A 19 0.44 7.83 -5.58
C SER A 19 1.13 6.85 -4.63
N THR A 20 1.27 5.58 -5.02
CA THR A 20 1.99 4.56 -4.23
C THR A 20 3.50 4.79 -4.22
N VAL A 21 4.07 5.43 -5.26
CA VAL A 21 5.49 5.83 -5.28
C VAL A 21 5.78 6.86 -4.20
N PHE A 22 4.90 7.85 -4.05
CA PHE A 22 4.99 8.84 -2.99
C PHE A 22 4.82 8.20 -1.59
N LEU A 23 3.88 7.27 -1.45
CA LEU A 23 3.71 6.48 -0.22
C LEU A 23 4.99 5.72 0.16
N LEU A 24 5.58 4.98 -0.79
CA LEU A 24 6.80 4.22 -0.56
C LEU A 24 7.97 5.13 -0.20
N THR A 25 8.14 6.23 -0.93
CA THR A 25 9.20 7.22 -0.66
C THR A 25 9.06 7.78 0.75
N TRP A 26 7.85 8.15 1.16
CA TRP A 26 7.59 8.61 2.53
C TRP A 26 7.90 7.56 3.59
N GLN A 27 7.55 6.29 3.34
CA GLN A 27 7.88 5.18 4.25
C GLN A 27 9.39 4.96 4.34
N THR A 28 10.12 5.00 3.23
CA THR A 28 11.59 4.88 3.21
C THR A 28 12.24 6.00 4.02
N VAL A 29 11.79 7.25 3.87
CA VAL A 29 12.28 8.37 4.69
C VAL A 29 12.02 8.13 6.18
N LYS A 30 10.83 7.63 6.55
CA LYS A 30 10.51 7.29 7.95
C LYS A 30 11.41 6.17 8.49
N VAL A 31 11.63 5.12 7.72
CA VAL A 31 12.53 4.00 8.06
C VAL A 31 13.93 4.53 8.30
N SER A 32 14.49 5.31 7.38
CA SER A 32 15.87 5.81 7.50
C SER A 32 16.05 6.72 8.71
N ARG A 33 15.07 7.58 9.01
CA ARG A 33 15.09 8.41 10.22
C ARG A 33 15.03 7.55 11.49
N ALA A 34 14.12 6.58 11.54
CA ALA A 34 13.98 5.70 12.70
C ALA A 34 15.22 4.82 12.91
N ARG A 35 15.84 4.33 11.83
CA ARG A 35 17.10 3.59 11.86
C ARG A 35 18.21 4.40 12.50
N LYS A 36 18.39 5.65 12.05
CA LYS A 36 19.41 6.55 12.59
C LYS A 36 19.21 6.80 14.10
N LEU A 37 17.97 6.97 14.54
CA LEU A 37 17.63 7.14 15.95
C LEU A 37 17.82 5.88 16.79
N ALA A 38 17.62 4.71 16.20
CA ALA A 38 17.83 3.42 16.85
C ALA A 38 19.29 2.97 16.89
N GLY A 39 20.19 3.63 16.16
CA GLY A 39 21.61 3.24 16.08
C GLY A 39 21.85 1.92 15.35
N VAL A 40 20.92 1.46 14.52
CA VAL A 40 21.03 0.16 13.83
C VAL A 40 21.85 0.31 12.55
N GLU A 41 23.09 -0.18 12.59
CA GLU A 41 24.02 -0.17 11.45
C GLU A 41 23.55 -1.04 10.28
N TYR A 42 23.94 -0.63 9.06
CA TYR A 42 23.79 -1.47 7.87
C TYR A 42 24.80 -2.63 7.91
N PRO A 43 24.48 -3.82 7.37
CA PRO A 43 23.32 -4.18 6.55
C PRO A 43 22.12 -4.74 7.34
N ARG A 44 22.09 -4.63 8.68
CA ARG A 44 21.03 -5.26 9.49
C ARG A 44 19.65 -4.72 9.14
N LEU A 45 18.69 -5.62 8.96
CA LEU A 45 17.32 -5.25 8.58
C LEU A 45 16.49 -4.77 9.76
N TYR A 46 16.66 -5.38 10.94
CA TYR A 46 15.93 -5.11 12.17
C TYR A 46 16.89 -4.98 13.35
N ALA A 47 16.44 -4.28 14.40
CA ALA A 47 17.07 -4.29 15.71
C ALA A 47 16.81 -5.61 16.44
N ASP A 48 17.77 -6.05 17.25
CA ASP A 48 17.69 -7.27 18.04
C ASP A 48 16.78 -7.13 19.26
N LYS A 49 16.39 -8.25 19.86
CA LYS A 49 15.53 -8.26 21.06
C LYS A 49 16.15 -7.46 22.22
N ALA A 50 17.46 -7.55 22.40
CA ALA A 50 18.18 -6.80 23.43
C ALA A 50 18.13 -5.29 23.17
N GLU A 51 18.33 -4.85 21.93
CA GLU A 51 18.27 -3.44 21.54
C GLU A 51 16.85 -2.87 21.67
N MET A 52 15.83 -3.66 21.32
CA MET A 52 14.43 -3.31 21.53
C MET A 52 14.07 -3.17 23.02
N ALA A 53 14.60 -4.03 23.88
CA ALA A 53 14.40 -3.93 25.33
C ALA A 53 15.14 -2.73 25.93
N ALA A 54 16.31 -2.39 25.39
CA ALA A 54 17.13 -1.28 25.86
C ALA A 54 16.66 0.09 25.34
N SER A 55 16.03 0.17 24.16
CA SER A 55 15.69 1.43 23.51
C SER A 55 14.30 1.44 22.89
N PRO A 56 13.41 2.37 23.31
CA PRO A 56 12.14 2.62 22.63
C PRO A 56 12.30 3.03 21.15
N ALA A 57 13.46 3.60 20.78
CA ALA A 57 13.74 3.96 19.40
C ALA A 57 13.93 2.72 18.50
N ALA A 58 14.56 1.67 19.03
CA ALA A 58 14.72 0.39 18.32
C ALA A 58 13.37 -0.31 18.09
N VAL A 59 12.46 -0.25 19.07
CA VAL A 59 11.07 -0.75 18.91
C VAL A 59 10.34 0.01 17.79
N LYS A 60 10.42 1.34 17.79
CA LYS A 60 9.81 2.18 16.74
C LYS A 60 10.40 1.90 15.37
N PHE A 61 11.71 1.71 15.28
CA PHE A 61 12.38 1.33 14.04
C PHE A 61 11.84 0.02 13.49
N ASN A 62 11.80 -1.06 14.29
CA ASN A 62 11.26 -2.34 13.85
C ASN A 62 9.79 -2.25 13.43
N CYS A 63 8.98 -1.47 14.15
CA CYS A 63 7.58 -1.22 13.82
C CYS A 63 7.42 -0.53 12.46
N ILE A 64 8.14 0.56 12.23
CA ILE A 64 8.09 1.32 10.96
C ILE A 64 8.64 0.46 9.81
N GLN A 65 9.73 -0.28 10.05
CA GLN A 65 10.32 -1.19 9.07
C GLN A 65 9.33 -2.28 8.67
N ARG A 66 8.63 -2.90 9.63
CA ARG A 66 7.60 -3.90 9.33
C ARG A 66 6.44 -3.30 8.54
N ALA A 67 6.02 -2.08 8.85
CA ALA A 67 4.96 -1.39 8.12
C ALA A 67 5.34 -1.15 6.64
N HIS A 68 6.58 -0.74 6.39
CA HIS A 68 7.09 -0.56 5.04
C HIS A 68 7.17 -1.89 4.28
N ALA A 69 7.79 -2.91 4.88
CA ALA A 69 7.88 -4.26 4.30
C ALA A 69 6.50 -4.84 3.96
N ASN A 70 5.53 -4.69 4.87
CA ASN A 70 4.16 -5.13 4.60
C ASN A 70 3.50 -4.37 3.44
N THR A 71 3.85 -3.10 3.22
CA THR A 71 3.36 -2.35 2.05
C THR A 71 3.95 -2.92 0.77
N LEU A 72 5.24 -3.23 0.75
CA LEU A 72 5.93 -3.84 -0.38
C LEU A 72 5.38 -5.23 -0.71
N GLU A 73 5.05 -6.04 0.30
CA GLU A 73 4.41 -7.36 0.13
C GLU A 73 3.04 -7.25 -0.58
N ASN A 74 2.30 -6.16 -0.36
CA ASN A 74 0.94 -6.00 -0.88
C ASN A 74 0.87 -5.31 -2.25
N ILE A 75 1.83 -4.46 -2.60
CA ILE A 75 1.81 -3.67 -3.83
C ILE A 75 1.55 -4.51 -5.10
N PRO A 76 2.22 -5.66 -5.31
CA PRO A 76 2.00 -6.46 -6.53
C PRO A 76 0.54 -6.87 -6.71
N GLN A 77 -0.12 -7.29 -5.62
CA GLN A 77 -1.53 -7.68 -5.65
C GLN A 77 -2.44 -6.48 -5.92
N GLN A 78 -2.18 -5.35 -5.25
CA GLN A 78 -2.98 -4.13 -5.43
C GLN A 78 -2.89 -3.60 -6.85
N TYR A 79 -1.70 -3.60 -7.45
CA TYR A 79 -1.50 -3.19 -8.83
C TYR A 79 -2.22 -4.11 -9.81
N LEU A 80 -2.08 -5.42 -9.65
CA LEU A 80 -2.74 -6.39 -10.52
C LEU A 80 -4.26 -6.19 -10.52
N MET A 81 -4.88 -6.13 -9.34
CA MET A 81 -6.33 -5.92 -9.23
C MET A 81 -6.77 -4.56 -9.79
N THR A 82 -5.99 -3.50 -9.56
CA THR A 82 -6.29 -2.15 -10.06
C THR A 82 -6.24 -2.10 -11.58
N ILE A 83 -5.22 -2.70 -12.19
CA ILE A 83 -5.08 -2.73 -13.65
C ILE A 83 -6.22 -3.55 -14.27
N LEU A 84 -6.52 -4.72 -13.72
CA LEU A 84 -7.61 -5.59 -14.21
C LEU A 84 -8.97 -4.90 -14.12
N LEU A 85 -9.31 -4.29 -12.98
CA LEU A 85 -10.55 -3.52 -12.84
C LEU A 85 -10.53 -2.26 -13.72
N GLY A 86 -9.36 -1.63 -13.88
CA GLY A 86 -9.19 -0.39 -14.62
C GLY A 86 -9.51 -0.47 -16.11
N VAL A 87 -9.52 -1.69 -16.68
CA VAL A 87 -9.95 -1.93 -18.06
C VAL A 87 -11.44 -1.61 -18.25
N LYS A 88 -12.28 -2.00 -17.29
CA LYS A 88 -13.74 -1.84 -17.37
C LYS A 88 -14.27 -0.66 -16.56
N ALA A 89 -13.66 -0.36 -15.42
CA ALA A 89 -14.10 0.69 -14.51
C ALA A 89 -12.91 1.52 -13.97
N PRO A 90 -12.25 2.33 -14.81
CA PRO A 90 -11.01 3.04 -14.47
C PRO A 90 -11.14 3.98 -13.27
N VAL A 91 -12.26 4.70 -13.15
CA VAL A 91 -12.48 5.63 -12.02
C VAL A 91 -12.63 4.86 -10.71
N VAL A 92 -13.35 3.73 -10.72
CA VAL A 92 -13.55 2.88 -9.53
C VAL A 92 -12.22 2.25 -9.10
N ALA A 93 -11.45 1.70 -10.04
CA ALA A 93 -10.11 1.17 -9.79
C ALA A 93 -9.19 2.22 -9.17
N ALA A 94 -9.14 3.42 -9.76
CA ALA A 94 -8.31 4.52 -9.27
C ALA A 94 -8.70 4.95 -7.85
N SER A 95 -10.01 5.07 -7.59
CA SER A 95 -10.55 5.48 -6.29
C SER A 95 -10.24 4.44 -5.21
N ALA A 96 -10.38 3.16 -5.52
CA ALA A 96 -10.10 2.08 -4.59
C ALA A 96 -8.60 2.00 -4.25
N LEU A 97 -7.70 2.14 -5.23
CA LEU A 97 -6.26 2.20 -4.96
C LEU A 97 -5.89 3.45 -4.16
N GLY A 98 -6.49 4.61 -4.45
CA GLY A 98 -6.29 5.83 -3.67
C GLY A 98 -6.73 5.66 -2.20
N LEU A 99 -7.89 5.03 -1.98
CA LEU A 99 -8.38 4.70 -0.64
C LEU A 99 -7.44 3.73 0.08
N TRP A 100 -6.90 2.75 -0.63
CA TRP A 100 -5.86 1.86 -0.11
C TRP A 100 -4.60 2.63 0.30
N VAL A 101 -4.13 3.60 -0.48
CA VAL A 101 -2.98 4.45 -0.11
C VAL A 101 -3.25 5.22 1.20
N VAL A 102 -4.43 5.83 1.34
CA VAL A 102 -4.84 6.50 2.60
C VAL A 102 -4.78 5.53 3.78
N SER A 103 -5.27 4.29 3.59
CA SER A 103 -5.20 3.24 4.62
C SER A 103 -3.75 2.94 5.04
N ARG A 104 -2.80 2.94 4.10
CA ARG A 104 -1.39 2.68 4.38
C ARG A 104 -0.70 3.83 5.10
N VAL A 105 -1.10 5.07 4.82
CA VAL A 105 -0.63 6.24 5.59
C VAL A 105 -1.08 6.11 7.05
N ALA A 106 -2.35 5.77 7.28
CA ALA A 106 -2.89 5.55 8.63
C ALA A 106 -2.19 4.37 9.34
N TYR A 107 -2.01 3.23 8.65
CA TYR A 107 -1.35 2.04 9.16
C TYR A 107 0.11 2.29 9.58
N THR A 108 0.88 2.94 8.70
CA THR A 108 2.29 3.29 8.97
C THR A 108 2.39 4.28 10.12
N SER A 109 1.46 5.24 10.21
CA SER A 109 1.44 6.21 11.31
C SER A 109 1.08 5.56 12.64
N GLY A 110 0.17 4.58 12.64
CA GLY A 110 -0.12 3.74 13.80
C GLY A 110 1.12 3.00 14.29
N TYR A 111 1.84 2.33 13.38
CA TYR A 111 3.09 1.64 13.72
C TYR A 111 4.20 2.60 14.19
N ALA A 112 4.25 3.83 13.68
CA ALA A 112 5.25 4.82 14.08
C ALA A 112 5.17 5.22 15.57
N SER A 113 4.07 4.88 16.27
CA SER A 113 3.95 5.03 17.71
C SER A 113 4.88 4.09 18.52
N GLY A 114 5.35 2.99 17.91
CA GLY A 114 6.10 1.92 18.59
C GLY A 114 5.21 0.85 19.23
N ASP A 115 3.89 1.01 19.16
CA ASP A 115 2.92 0.02 19.60
C ASP A 115 2.33 -0.72 18.38
N PRO A 116 2.62 -2.03 18.21
CA PRO A 116 2.10 -2.82 17.09
C PRO A 116 0.57 -2.90 17.04
N THR A 117 -0.14 -2.69 18.16
CA THR A 117 -1.60 -2.80 18.22
C THR A 117 -2.28 -1.59 17.54
N LYS A 118 -1.62 -0.43 17.54
CA LYS A 118 -2.13 0.82 16.96
C LYS A 118 -2.15 0.85 15.44
N ARG A 119 -1.57 -0.16 14.78
CA ARG A 119 -1.57 -0.30 13.31
C ARG A 119 -2.98 -0.39 12.71
N ASN A 120 -3.90 -1.07 13.41
CA ASN A 120 -5.26 -1.34 12.97
C ASN A 120 -6.26 -0.38 13.63
N ASN A 121 -5.97 0.92 13.54
CA ASN A 121 -6.91 1.95 13.98
C ASN A 121 -8.18 1.97 13.11
N ILE A 122 -9.20 2.69 13.57
CA ILE A 122 -10.50 2.76 12.89
C ILE A 122 -10.34 3.21 11.45
N LEU A 123 -9.53 4.25 11.20
CA LEU A 123 -9.29 4.77 9.85
C LEU A 123 -8.69 3.70 8.93
N THR A 124 -7.68 2.96 9.38
CA THR A 124 -7.12 1.83 8.61
C THR A 124 -8.20 0.81 8.27
N ARG A 125 -9.05 0.43 9.23
CA ARG A 125 -10.08 -0.61 9.02
C ARG A 125 -11.15 -0.18 8.02
N ILE A 126 -11.69 1.04 8.17
CA ILE A 126 -12.77 1.55 7.33
C ILE A 126 -12.31 1.89 5.91
N THR A 127 -11.01 2.07 5.69
CA THR A 127 -10.45 2.38 4.36
C THR A 127 -9.91 1.13 3.67
N TYR A 128 -9.14 0.30 4.39
CA TYR A 128 -8.49 -0.88 3.82
C TYR A 128 -9.48 -1.94 3.34
N MET A 129 -10.47 -2.29 4.18
CA MET A 129 -11.40 -3.39 3.86
C MET A 129 -12.28 -3.07 2.65
N PRO A 130 -12.90 -1.88 2.53
CA PRO A 130 -13.64 -1.53 1.33
C PRO A 130 -12.75 -1.45 0.10
N ALA A 131 -11.56 -0.84 0.20
CA ALA A 131 -10.63 -0.76 -0.92
C ALA A 131 -10.25 -2.16 -1.44
N LEU A 132 -9.92 -3.08 -0.54
CA LEU A 132 -9.58 -4.45 -0.89
C LEU A 132 -10.77 -5.20 -1.50
N ALA A 133 -11.96 -5.08 -0.91
CA ALA A 133 -13.17 -5.71 -1.43
C ALA A 133 -13.51 -5.21 -2.83
N THR A 134 -13.48 -3.89 -3.05
CA THR A 134 -13.72 -3.28 -4.37
C THR A 134 -12.73 -3.76 -5.41
N LEU A 135 -11.44 -3.80 -5.08
CA LEU A 135 -10.40 -4.26 -6.02
C LEU A 135 -10.51 -5.77 -6.29
N LEU A 136 -10.75 -6.59 -5.27
CA LEU A 136 -10.86 -8.04 -5.42
C LEU A 136 -12.09 -8.42 -6.24
N PHE A 137 -13.28 -8.05 -5.79
CA PHE A 137 -14.52 -8.41 -6.49
C PHE A 137 -14.66 -7.70 -7.83
N GLY A 138 -14.20 -6.44 -7.92
CA GLY A 138 -14.21 -5.69 -9.16
C GLY A 138 -13.27 -6.30 -10.21
N SER A 139 -12.07 -6.73 -9.83
CA SER A 139 -11.16 -7.39 -10.78
C SER A 139 -11.69 -8.72 -11.28
N ILE A 140 -12.32 -9.53 -10.40
CA ILE A 140 -13.00 -10.77 -10.79
C ILE A 140 -14.11 -10.49 -11.78
N TRP A 141 -14.97 -9.51 -11.49
CA TRP A 141 -16.06 -9.10 -12.40
C TRP A 141 -15.50 -8.62 -13.75
N SER A 142 -14.49 -7.76 -13.74
CA SER A 142 -13.86 -7.25 -14.96
C SER A 142 -13.31 -8.37 -15.84
N VAL A 143 -12.58 -9.32 -15.25
CA VAL A 143 -12.04 -10.49 -15.97
C VAL A 143 -13.16 -11.38 -16.51
N TYR A 144 -14.19 -11.67 -15.70
CA TYR A 144 -15.33 -12.46 -16.14
C TYR A 144 -15.98 -11.84 -17.38
N THR A 145 -16.29 -10.54 -17.32
CA THR A 145 -16.88 -9.82 -18.45
C THR A 145 -15.99 -9.82 -19.68
N LEU A 146 -14.68 -9.64 -19.52
CA LEU A 146 -13.73 -9.68 -20.63
C LEU A 146 -13.68 -11.04 -21.33
N VAL A 147 -13.81 -12.13 -20.59
CA VAL A 147 -13.83 -13.49 -21.16
C VAL A 147 -15.16 -13.78 -21.85
N THR A 148 -16.29 -13.35 -21.27
CA THR A 148 -17.61 -13.63 -21.84
C THR A 148 -17.97 -12.79 -23.06
N GLU A 149 -17.42 -11.58 -23.20
CA GLU A 149 -17.65 -10.74 -24.39
C GLU A 149 -16.92 -11.23 -25.65
N GLN A 150 -16.00 -12.19 -25.52
CA GLN A 150 -15.24 -12.76 -26.63
C GLN A 150 -15.92 -13.98 -27.28
N VAL A 151 -17.03 -14.45 -26.70
CA VAL A 151 -17.84 -15.59 -27.17
C VAL A 151 -19.15 -15.06 -27.73
#